data_AF-A0A847LXV8-F1
#
_entry.id   AF-A0A847LXV8-F1
#
_cell.length_a   1.000
_cell.length_b   1.000
_cell.length_c   1.000
_cell.angle_alpha   90.00
_cell.angle_beta   90.00
_cell.angle_gamma   90.00
#
_symmetry.space_group_name_H-M   'P 1'
#
loop_
_entity.id
_entity.type
_entity.pdbx_description
1 polymer ?
#
loop_
_entity_poly.entity_id
_entity_poly.type
_entity_poly.pdbx_seq_one_letter_code
_entity_poly.pdbx_strand_id
1 'polypeptide(L)'
;DIRPASLEKEITNIPILLANKDAKFDYKLSVPMFNATVFIPFNTNLNISPSDLVFIIDCSYFHSTGIYIIKIIPKINDNLFISIIKPEFVQLEITEAKSYEEDDNEKK
;
A
#
# COMPACT_ATOMS: atom_id res chain seq x y z
N ASP A 1 25.35 29.01 -8.13
CA ASP A 1 24.05 28.35 -8.16
C ASP A 1 24.26 26.91 -7.69
N ILE A 2 24.06 26.64 -6.40
CA ILE A 2 24.32 25.33 -5.79
C ILE A 2 22.99 24.86 -5.23
N ARG A 3 22.24 24.07 -6.01
CA ARG A 3 21.18 23.24 -5.44
C ARG A 3 21.88 22.24 -4.52
N PRO A 4 21.42 22.03 -3.27
CA PRO A 4 22.04 21.06 -2.39
C PRO A 4 22.06 19.71 -3.10
N ALA A 5 23.22 19.06 -3.10
CA ALA A 5 23.34 17.72 -3.66
C ALA A 5 22.31 16.83 -2.93
N SER A 6 21.53 16.06 -3.70
CA SER A 6 20.55 15.08 -3.21
C SER A 6 20.85 13.73 -3.81
N LEU A 7 20.92 12.69 -2.98
CA LEU A 7 21.09 11.32 -3.44
C LEU A 7 19.72 10.80 -3.88
N GLU A 8 19.62 10.37 -5.13
CA GLU A 8 18.45 9.64 -5.61
C GLU A 8 18.62 8.15 -5.29
N LYS A 9 17.63 7.55 -4.63
CA LYS A 9 17.61 6.12 -4.31
C LYS A 9 16.28 5.53 -4.76
N GLU A 10 16.35 4.47 -5.56
CA GLU A 10 15.19 3.65 -5.86
C GLU A 10 14.97 2.63 -4.74
N ILE A 11 13.73 2.55 -4.26
CA ILE A 11 13.29 1.59 -3.27
C ILE A 11 12.20 0.75 -3.92
N THR A 12 12.50 -0.52 -4.12
CA THR A 12 11.60 -1.47 -4.77
C THR A 12 10.87 -2.31 -3.73
N ASN A 13 9.80 -2.96 -4.17
CA ASN A 13 9.11 -3.98 -3.38
C ASN A 13 8.52 -3.45 -2.06
N ILE A 14 8.02 -2.23 -2.08
CA ILE A 14 7.40 -1.59 -0.92
C ILE A 14 5.99 -2.15 -0.74
N PRO A 15 5.65 -2.71 0.44
CA PRO A 15 4.37 -3.40 0.64
C PRO A 15 3.20 -2.42 0.76
N ILE A 16 2.06 -2.85 0.21
CA ILE A 16 0.74 -2.25 0.42
C ILE A 16 -0.02 -3.13 1.40
N LEU A 17 -0.39 -2.56 2.55
CA LEU A 17 -1.15 -3.26 3.59
C LEU A 17 -2.60 -2.81 3.60
N LEU A 18 -3.49 -3.75 3.87
CA LEU A 18 -4.91 -3.50 4.07
C LEU A 18 -5.21 -3.58 5.57
N ALA A 19 -5.70 -2.49 6.16
CA ALA A 19 -6.07 -2.40 7.57
C ALA A 19 -7.60 -2.33 7.74
N ASN A 20 -8.10 -2.63 8.95
CA ASN A 20 -9.52 -2.49 9.31
C ASN A 20 -10.50 -3.17 8.34
N LYS A 21 -10.18 -4.40 7.91
CA LYS A 21 -11.06 -5.20 7.04
C LYS A 21 -12.34 -5.58 7.77
N ASP A 22 -13.48 -5.42 7.11
CA ASP A 22 -14.75 -5.97 7.59
C ASP A 22 -14.80 -7.46 7.21
N ALA A 23 -15.13 -8.32 8.17
CA ALA A 23 -15.22 -9.77 7.97
C ALA A 23 -16.32 -10.17 6.96
N LYS A 24 -17.27 -9.28 6.66
CA LYS A 24 -18.31 -9.50 5.65
C LYS A 24 -17.80 -9.38 4.22
N PHE A 25 -16.60 -8.85 4.02
CA PHE A 25 -16.05 -8.61 2.70
C PHE A 25 -14.70 -9.30 2.49
N ASP A 26 -14.49 -9.79 1.28
CA ASP A 26 -13.19 -10.17 0.76
C ASP A 26 -12.56 -8.99 0.02
N TYR A 27 -11.24 -8.81 0.20
CA TYR A 27 -10.50 -7.69 -0.35
C TYR A 27 -9.32 -8.19 -1.19
N LYS A 28 -9.27 -7.78 -2.45
CA LYS A 28 -8.22 -8.20 -3.40
C LYS A 28 -7.58 -7.00 -4.07
N LEU A 29 -6.27 -6.85 -3.90
CA LEU A 29 -5.47 -5.84 -4.58
C LEU A 29 -4.97 -6.37 -5.92
N SER A 30 -4.96 -5.51 -6.94
CA SER A 30 -4.35 -5.82 -8.24
C SER A 30 -2.84 -5.99 -8.16
N VAL A 31 -2.19 -5.24 -7.29
CA VAL A 31 -0.77 -5.34 -6.98
C VAL A 31 -0.56 -5.23 -5.47
N PRO A 32 0.25 -6.11 -4.86
CA PRO A 32 0.49 -6.07 -3.42
C PRO A 32 1.58 -5.07 -3.02
N MET A 33 2.32 -4.52 -3.99
CA MET A 33 3.58 -3.80 -3.78
C MET A 33 3.74 -2.67 -4.80
N PHE A 34 4.53 -1.65 -4.45
CA PHE A 34 4.91 -0.55 -5.33
C PHE A 34 6.42 -0.25 -5.21
N ASN A 35 6.94 0.52 -6.15
CA ASN A 35 8.30 1.05 -6.13
C ASN A 35 8.24 2.57 -5.98
N ALA A 36 9.23 3.14 -5.30
CA ALA A 36 9.36 4.58 -5.15
C ALA A 36 10.79 5.06 -5.38
N THR A 37 10.93 6.22 -6.00
CA THR A 37 12.18 6.96 -6.05
C THR A 37 12.16 8.02 -4.96
N VAL A 38 13.13 7.97 -4.05
CA VAL A 38 13.32 8.94 -2.97
C VAL A 38 14.55 9.80 -3.22
N PHE A 39 14.44 11.09 -2.90
CA PHE A 39 15.55 12.02 -2.81
C PHE A 39 15.93 12.23 -1.35
N ILE A 40 17.17 11.89 -1.02
CA ILE A 40 17.76 12.00 0.31
C ILE A 40 18.75 13.17 0.30
N PRO A 41 18.61 14.17 1.18
CA PRO A 41 19.62 15.23 1.29
C PRO A 41 20.98 14.64 1.68
N PHE A 42 22.09 15.10 1.06
CA PHE A 42 23.44 14.55 1.32
C PHE A 42 23.91 14.61 2.78
N ASN A 43 23.32 15.51 3.58
CA ASN A 43 23.67 15.65 5.00
C ASN A 43 22.97 14.62 5.90
N THR A 44 22.17 13.72 5.33
CA THR A 44 21.40 12.70 6.05
C THR A 44 22.00 11.32 5.77
N ASN A 45 22.68 10.75 6.77
CA ASN A 45 23.06 9.32 6.78
C ASN A 45 21.83 8.46 7.09
N LEU A 46 20.82 8.50 6.20
CA LEU A 46 19.57 7.75 6.37
C LEU A 46 19.61 6.51 5.48
N ASN A 47 19.71 5.33 6.11
CA ASN A 47 19.54 4.07 5.41
C ASN A 47 18.06 3.71 5.36
N ILE A 48 17.36 4.14 4.31
CA ILE A 48 15.93 3.83 4.13
C ILE A 48 15.79 2.43 3.55
N SER A 49 14.97 1.62 4.20
CA SER A 49 14.55 0.29 3.77
C SER A 49 13.09 0.31 3.27
N PRO A 50 12.66 -0.67 2.45
CA PRO A 50 11.26 -0.76 2.03
C PRO A 50 10.25 -0.82 3.19
N SER A 51 10.64 -1.41 4.33
CA SER A 51 9.82 -1.46 5.55
C SER A 51 9.59 -0.09 6.20
N ASP A 52 10.39 0.91 5.87
CA ASP A 52 10.20 2.28 6.39
C ASP A 52 9.16 3.07 5.57
N LEU A 53 8.75 2.57 4.40
CA LEU A 53 7.88 3.25 3.45
C LEU A 53 6.56 2.50 3.22
N VAL A 54 5.96 1.90 4.25
CA VAL A 54 4.71 1.14 4.11
C VAL A 54 3.54 2.04 3.67
N PHE A 55 2.77 1.61 2.68
CA PHE A 55 1.49 2.22 2.34
C PHE A 55 0.33 1.40 2.93
N ILE A 56 -0.56 2.07 3.66
CA ILE A 56 -1.70 1.41 4.33
C ILE A 56 -2.99 1.94 3.71
N ILE A 57 -3.81 1.03 3.20
CA ILE A 57 -5.18 1.30 2.80
C ILE A 57 -6.09 0.91 3.96
N ASP A 58 -6.77 1.89 4.52
CA ASP A 58 -7.78 1.67 5.56
C ASP A 58 -9.09 1.22 4.91
N CYS A 59 -9.47 -0.03 5.11
CA CYS A 59 -10.66 -0.60 4.49
C CYS A 59 -11.97 -0.08 5.11
N SER A 60 -11.94 0.64 6.24
CA SER A 60 -13.13 1.19 6.89
C SER A 60 -13.83 2.28 6.07
N TYR A 61 -13.14 2.88 5.10
CA TYR A 61 -13.72 3.86 4.17
C TYR A 61 -14.61 3.25 3.08
N PHE A 62 -14.63 1.91 2.94
CA PHE A 62 -15.40 1.23 1.92
C PHE A 62 -16.61 0.53 2.56
N HIS A 63 -17.81 0.94 2.16
CA HIS A 63 -19.08 0.44 2.71
C HIS A 63 -19.87 -0.40 1.71
N SER A 64 -19.30 -0.68 0.54
CA SER A 64 -19.96 -1.45 -0.52
C SER A 64 -18.95 -2.30 -1.29
N THR A 65 -19.44 -3.38 -1.89
CA THR A 65 -18.70 -4.16 -2.88
C THR A 65 -18.44 -3.34 -4.15
N GLY A 66 -17.44 -3.75 -4.92
CA GLY A 66 -17.09 -3.11 -6.18
C GLY A 66 -15.60 -3.00 -6.40
N ILE A 67 -15.24 -2.24 -7.44
CA ILE A 67 -13.86 -1.99 -7.85
C ILE A 67 -13.54 -0.52 -7.57
N TYR A 68 -12.50 -0.30 -6.78
CA TYR A 68 -12.01 1.01 -6.38
C TYR A 68 -10.61 1.25 -6.95
N ILE A 69 -10.37 2.45 -7.45
CA ILE A 69 -9.05 2.89 -7.91
C ILE A 69 -8.48 3.84 -6.84
N ILE A 70 -7.38 3.43 -6.22
CA ILE A 70 -6.77 4.12 -5.08
C ILE A 70 -5.44 4.70 -5.53
N LYS A 71 -5.25 6.01 -5.32
CA LYS A 71 -3.97 6.68 -5.53
C LYS A 71 -3.03 6.41 -4.36
N ILE A 72 -1.81 5.97 -4.64
CA ILE A 72 -0.78 5.79 -3.61
C ILE A 72 -0.22 7.15 -3.23
N ILE A 73 -0.42 7.54 -1.96
CA ILE A 73 0.13 8.76 -1.38
C ILE A 73 0.96 8.38 -0.16
N PRO A 74 2.27 8.14 -0.32
CA PRO A 74 3.13 7.74 0.78
C PRO A 74 3.27 8.89 1.76
N LYS A 75 3.07 8.60 3.04
CA LYS A 75 3.36 9.55 4.12
C LYS A 75 4.85 9.44 4.43
N ILE A 76 5.57 10.54 4.29
CA ILE A 76 7.01 10.58 4.48
C ILE A 76 7.34 11.45 5.69
N ASN A 77 8.39 11.10 6.43
CA ASN A 77 8.99 12.01 7.40
C ASN A 77 9.56 13.25 6.70
N ASP A 78 9.56 14.38 7.42
CA ASP A 78 9.83 15.75 6.90
C ASP A 78 11.18 15.94 6.17
N ASN A 79 12.08 14.95 6.20
CA ASN A 79 13.42 15.02 5.62
C ASN A 79 13.58 14.25 4.29
N LEU A 80 12.51 13.69 3.74
CA LEU A 80 12.55 12.83 2.55
C LEU A 80 11.51 13.26 1.52
N PHE A 81 11.92 13.29 0.25
CA PHE A 81 11.04 13.63 -0.87
C PHE A 81 10.88 12.42 -1.78
N ILE A 82 9.66 11.91 -1.95
CA ILE A 82 9.35 10.91 -3.00
C ILE A 82 9.01 11.66 -4.27
N SER A 83 9.64 11.29 -5.37
CA SER A 83 9.42 11.94 -6.67
C SER A 83 8.60 11.10 -7.63
N ILE A 84 8.76 9.78 -7.57
CA ILE A 84 8.16 8.85 -8.52
C ILE A 84 7.63 7.66 -7.74
N ILE A 85 6.40 7.26 -8.04
CA ILE A 85 5.74 6.07 -7.48
C ILE A 85 5.24 5.24 -8.65
N LYS A 86 5.52 3.93 -8.61
CA LYS A 86 5.08 2.99 -9.65
C LYS A 86 4.53 1.70 -9.04
N PRO A 87 3.27 1.32 -9.32
CA PRO A 87 2.26 2.13 -10.00
C PRO A 87 1.76 3.29 -9.11
N GLU A 88 1.30 4.39 -9.71
CA GLU A 88 0.71 5.53 -8.97
C GLU A 88 -0.69 5.19 -8.43
N PHE A 89 -1.40 4.28 -9.11
CA PHE A 89 -2.74 3.84 -8.76
C PHE A 89 -2.78 2.32 -8.61
N VAL A 90 -3.60 1.85 -7.68
CA VAL A 90 -3.89 0.44 -7.46
C VAL A 90 -5.38 0.19 -7.49
N GLN A 91 -5.77 -0.98 -7.98
CA GLN A 91 -7.16 -1.40 -7.99
C GLN A 91 -7.42 -2.29 -6.77
N LEU A 92 -8.42 -1.94 -5.97
CA LEU A 92 -8.94 -2.75 -4.87
C LEU A 92 -10.33 -3.27 -5.27
N GLU A 93 -10.45 -4.57 -5.37
CA GLU A 93 -11.72 -5.27 -5.55
C GLU A 93 -12.24 -5.73 -4.19
N ILE A 94 -13.50 -5.39 -3.90
CA ILE A 94 -14.21 -5.76 -2.67
C ILE A 94 -15.42 -6.59 -3.06
N THR A 95 -15.52 -7.81 -2.53
CA THR A 95 -16.63 -8.73 -2.78
C THR A 95 -17.24 -9.19 -1.45
N GLU A 96 -18.48 -9.68 -1.44
CA GLU A 96 -19.02 -10.32 -0.24
C GLU A 96 -18.21 -11.57 0.10
N ALA A 97 -17.86 -11.72 1.37
CA ALA A 97 -17.22 -12.93 1.86
C ALA A 97 -18.24 -14.07 1.79
N LYS A 98 -17.84 -15.20 1.22
CA LYS A 98 -18.70 -16.39 1.23
C LYS A 98 -18.89 -16.83 2.67
N SER A 99 -20.12 -16.75 3.16
CA SER A 99 -20.51 -17.48 4.36
C SER A 99 -20.42 -18.96 4.01
N TYR A 100 -19.54 -19.71 4.67
CA TYR A 100 -19.66 -21.17 4.67
C TYR A 100 -21.00 -21.47 5.35
N GLU A 101 -21.99 -21.87 4.56
CA GLU A 101 -23.10 -22.64 5.13
C GLU A 101 -22.47 -23.90 5.76
N GLU A 102 -22.82 -24.17 7.01
CA GLU A 102 -22.49 -25.43 7.66
C GLU A 102 -23.03 -26.57 6.80
N ASP A 103 -22.14 -27.35 6.18
CA ASP A 103 -22.46 -28.71 5.72
C ASP A 103 -22.65 -29.57 6.98
N ASP A 104 -23.87 -29.51 7.51
CA ASP A 104 -24.46 -30.49 8.41
C ASP A 104 -24.65 -31.79 7.60
N ASN A 105 -23.56 -32.53 7.42
CA ASN A 105 -23.52 -33.85 6.76
C ASN A 105 -22.24 -34.56 7.25
N GLU A 106 -22.23 -35.55 8.13
CA GLU A 106 -23.11 -36.69 8.22
C GLU A 106 -22.97 -37.33 9.61
N LYS A 107 -24.11 -37.54 10.26
CA LYS A 107 -24.26 -38.48 11.36
C LYS A 107 -24.64 -39.83 10.74
N LYS A 108 -23.68 -40.76 10.59
CA LYS A 108 -23.95 -42.21 10.51
C LYS A 108 -22.70 -43.03 10.81
#